data_AF-A0A6J4TZM2-F1
#
_entry.id   AF-A0A6J4TZM2-F1
#
_cell.length_a   1.000
_cell.length_b   1.000
_cell.length_c   1.000
_cell.angle_alpha   90.00
_cell.angle_beta   90.00
_cell.angle_gamma   90.00
#
_symmetry.space_group_name_H-M   'P 1'
#
loop_
_entity.id
_entity.type
_entity.pdbx_description
1 polymer ?
#
loop_
_entity_poly.entity_id
_entity_poly.type
_entity_poly.pdbx_seq_one_letter_code
_entity_poly.pdbx_strand_id
1 'polypeptide(L)'
;TIAPYVLRKIGASHARSLFLTGERFGAARAREIGLVHEWVPPDELDAAVEEAVKRLLRGGPHAQAAVKGLLRQLETVEPMDAPGLMARLISELRSGEEGQEGLVAFLEKRGPRWADGA
;
A
#
# COMPACT_ATOMS: atom_id res chain seq x y z
N THR A 1 10.55 21.14 -3.86
CA THR A 1 11.07 20.49 -5.09
C THR A 1 10.51 19.07 -5.21
N ILE A 2 10.29 18.55 -6.42
CA ILE A 2 9.64 17.24 -6.69
C ILE A 2 10.62 16.05 -6.66
N ALA A 3 11.93 16.30 -6.78
CA ALA A 3 12.94 15.24 -6.92
C ALA A 3 12.92 14.14 -5.85
N PRO A 4 12.74 14.43 -4.54
CA PRO A 4 12.70 13.38 -3.51
C PRO A 4 11.52 12.41 -3.65
N TYR A 5 10.40 12.85 -4.25
CA TYR A 5 9.23 12.00 -4.47
C TYR A 5 9.46 11.06 -5.66
N VAL A 6 10.03 11.58 -6.75
CA VAL A 6 10.36 10.77 -7.94
C VAL A 6 11.43 9.74 -7.61
N LEU A 7 12.51 10.15 -6.91
CA LEU A 7 13.58 9.24 -6.50
C LEU A 7 13.06 8.06 -5.66
N ARG A 8 12.18 8.33 -4.68
CA ARG A 8 11.56 7.28 -3.86
C ARG A 8 10.61 6.39 -4.66
N LYS A 9 9.92 6.94 -5.65
CA LYS A 9 8.88 6.22 -6.38
C LYS A 9 9.42 5.32 -7.49
N ILE A 10 10.39 5.80 -8.27
CA ILE A 10 10.91 5.10 -9.46
C ILE A 10 12.41 4.78 -9.37
N GLY A 11 13.05 5.08 -8.24
CA GLY A 11 14.48 4.84 -8.03
C GLY A 11 15.40 5.82 -8.75
N ALA A 12 16.68 5.84 -8.31
CA ALA A 12 17.69 6.78 -8.80
C ALA A 12 18.01 6.60 -10.29
N SER A 13 17.96 5.37 -10.80
CA SER A 13 18.30 5.06 -12.20
C SER A 13 17.29 5.70 -13.17
N HIS A 14 16.00 5.38 -13.03
CA HIS A 14 14.97 5.94 -13.89
C HIS A 14 14.81 7.45 -13.69
N ALA A 15 14.87 7.94 -12.45
CA ALA A 15 14.79 9.37 -12.16
C ALA A 15 15.92 10.16 -12.85
N ARG A 16 17.17 9.66 -12.84
CA ARG A 16 18.29 10.32 -13.50
C ARG A 16 18.08 10.42 -15.01
N SER A 17 17.65 9.34 -15.65
CA SER A 17 17.35 9.35 -17.09
C SER A 17 16.28 10.37 -17.44
N LEU A 18 15.14 10.34 -16.73
CA LEU A 18 14.00 11.20 -17.01
C LEU A 18 14.26 12.68 -16.69
N PHE A 19 14.96 12.99 -15.60
CA PHE A 19 15.27 14.39 -15.26
C PHE A 19 16.28 15.04 -16.20
N LEU A 20 17.20 14.26 -16.77
CA LEU A 20 18.19 14.80 -17.72
C LEU A 20 17.62 14.94 -19.14
N THR A 21 16.77 14.00 -19.57
CA THR A 21 16.25 13.97 -20.94
C THR A 21 14.95 14.75 -21.10
N GLY A 22 14.13 14.85 -20.04
CA GLY A 22 12.79 15.39 -20.12
C GLY A 22 11.86 14.58 -21.04
N GLU A 23 12.19 13.31 -21.33
CA GLU A 23 11.40 12.49 -22.25
C GLU A 23 9.97 12.26 -21.73
N ARG A 24 9.00 12.24 -22.65
CA ARG A 24 7.60 11.92 -22.35
C ARG A 24 7.39 10.43 -22.48
N PHE A 25 6.58 9.85 -21.60
CA PHE A 25 6.24 8.43 -21.61
C PHE A 25 4.78 8.20 -21.27
N GLY A 26 4.22 7.08 -21.72
CA GLY A 26 2.83 6.67 -21.48
C GLY A 26 2.64 5.77 -20.26
N ALA A 27 1.40 5.36 -20.01
CA ALA A 27 1.00 4.57 -18.84
C ALA A 27 1.72 3.22 -18.73
N ALA A 28 1.97 2.55 -19.85
CA ALA A 28 2.72 1.28 -19.86
C ALA A 28 4.12 1.43 -19.26
N ARG A 29 4.88 2.44 -19.72
CA ARG A 29 6.21 2.75 -19.16
C ARG A 29 6.11 3.23 -17.71
N ALA A 30 5.08 4.02 -17.38
CA ALA A 30 4.84 4.45 -16.00
C ALA A 30 4.67 3.27 -15.03
N ARG A 31 3.98 2.20 -15.46
CA ARG A 31 3.85 0.97 -14.67
C ARG A 31 5.17 0.23 -14.57
N GLU A 32 5.89 0.09 -15.68
CA GLU A 32 7.18 -0.62 -15.73
C GLU A 32 8.21 -0.04 -14.76
N ILE A 33 8.29 1.30 -14.66
CA ILE A 33 9.24 1.99 -13.76
C ILE A 33 8.70 2.15 -12.33
N GLY A 34 7.51 1.63 -12.02
CA GLY A 34 6.90 1.71 -10.69
C GLY A 34 6.25 3.05 -10.34
N LEU A 35 6.05 3.96 -11.30
CA LEU A 35 5.37 5.23 -11.06
C LEU A 35 3.88 5.03 -10.74
N VAL A 36 3.24 4.10 -11.44
CA VAL A 36 1.87 3.65 -11.16
C VAL A 36 1.86 2.14 -10.89
N HIS A 37 0.91 1.67 -10.10
CA HIS A 37 0.81 0.23 -9.77
C HIS A 37 0.03 -0.56 -10.84
N GLU A 38 -0.91 0.10 -11.49
CA GLU A 38 -1.82 -0.48 -12.48
C GLU A 38 -2.19 0.57 -13.52
N TRP A 39 -2.48 0.13 -14.74
CA TRP A 39 -3.09 0.95 -15.77
C TRP A 39 -4.09 0.07 -16.52
N VAL A 40 -5.23 0.66 -16.89
CA VAL A 40 -6.32 0.01 -17.63
C VAL A 40 -6.81 0.96 -18.72
N PRO A 41 -7.51 0.45 -19.76
CA PRO A 41 -8.27 1.29 -20.69
C PRO A 41 -9.24 2.24 -19.97
N PRO A 42 -9.56 3.42 -20.55
CA PRO A 42 -10.43 4.40 -19.89
C PRO A 42 -11.83 3.87 -19.51
N ASP A 43 -12.40 2.99 -20.33
CA ASP A 43 -13.69 2.34 -20.13
C ASP A 43 -13.69 1.27 -19.02
N GLU A 44 -12.51 0.84 -18.57
CA GLU A 44 -12.34 -0.10 -17.46
C GLU A 44 -11.94 0.60 -16.14
N LEU A 45 -11.73 1.92 -16.16
CA LEU A 45 -11.19 2.66 -15.01
C LEU A 45 -12.08 2.52 -13.76
N ASP A 46 -13.39 2.71 -13.90
CA ASP A 46 -14.33 2.64 -12.78
C ASP A 46 -14.35 1.22 -12.18
N ALA A 47 -14.29 0.19 -13.01
CA ALA A 47 -14.23 -1.20 -12.55
C ALA A 47 -12.93 -1.50 -11.79
N ALA A 48 -11.79 -1.01 -12.28
CA ALA A 48 -10.50 -1.16 -11.60
C ALA A 48 -10.45 -0.41 -10.25
N VAL A 49 -11.04 0.79 -10.19
CA VAL A 49 -11.17 1.55 -8.93
C VAL A 49 -12.06 0.80 -7.95
N GLU A 50 -13.22 0.32 -8.39
CA GLU A 50 -14.16 -0.44 -7.54
C GLU A 50 -13.51 -1.71 -6.99
N GLU A 51 -12.76 -2.44 -7.80
CA GLU A 51 -12.01 -3.62 -7.35
C GLU A 51 -10.93 -3.27 -6.33
N ALA A 52 -10.20 -2.16 -6.53
CA ALA A 52 -9.22 -1.68 -5.55
C ALA A 52 -9.88 -1.29 -4.22
N VAL A 53 -11.03 -0.61 -4.26
CA VAL A 53 -11.82 -0.24 -3.09
C VAL A 53 -12.32 -1.49 -2.37
N LYS A 54 -12.88 -2.46 -3.08
CA LYS A 54 -13.31 -3.75 -2.51
C LYS A 54 -12.19 -4.47 -1.77
N ARG A 55 -10.97 -4.48 -2.32
CA ARG A 55 -9.80 -5.08 -1.65
C ARG A 55 -9.46 -4.36 -0.36
N LEU A 56 -9.53 -3.04 -0.34
CA LEU A 56 -9.27 -2.24 0.86
C LEU A 56 -10.37 -2.44 1.91
N LEU A 57 -11.64 -2.43 1.53
CA LEU A 57 -12.78 -2.60 2.46
C LEU A 57 -12.82 -3.98 3.15
N ARG A 58 -12.18 -5.00 2.56
CA ARG A 58 -12.01 -6.32 3.21
C ARG A 58 -11.08 -6.29 4.43
N GLY A 59 -10.12 -5.36 4.48
CA GLY A 59 -9.16 -5.31 5.58
C GLY A 59 -9.65 -4.46 6.74
N GLY A 60 -9.18 -4.78 7.95
CA GLY A 60 -9.48 -4.03 9.16
C GLY A 60 -8.96 -2.58 9.04
N PRO A 61 -9.80 -1.56 9.28
CA PRO A 61 -9.43 -0.16 9.06
C PRO A 61 -8.28 0.30 9.97
N HIS A 62 -8.23 -0.16 11.22
CA HIS A 62 -7.13 0.22 12.13
C HIS A 62 -5.82 -0.45 11.72
N ALA A 63 -5.85 -1.74 11.38
CA ALA A 63 -4.68 -2.48 10.92
C ALA A 63 -4.12 -1.87 9.63
N GLN A 64 -4.97 -1.48 8.67
CA GLN A 64 -4.52 -0.82 7.45
C GLN A 64 -3.89 0.55 7.72
N ALA A 65 -4.52 1.36 8.57
CA ALA A 65 -3.97 2.67 8.95
C ALA A 65 -2.61 2.53 9.64
N ALA A 66 -2.48 1.58 10.56
CA ALA A 66 -1.26 1.28 11.29
C ALA A 66 -0.14 0.79 10.36
N VAL A 67 -0.42 -0.17 9.47
CA VAL A 67 0.56 -0.66 8.49
C VAL A 67 0.98 0.44 7.53
N LYS A 68 0.04 1.28 7.06
CA LYS A 68 0.39 2.45 6.22
C LYS A 68 1.28 3.46 6.96
N GLY A 69 1.07 3.62 8.26
CA GLY A 69 1.95 4.41 9.13
C GLY A 69 3.34 3.79 9.25
N LEU A 70 3.42 2.49 9.54
CA LEU A 70 4.65 1.73 9.67
C LEU A 70 5.50 1.81 8.39
N LEU A 71 4.90 1.57 7.22
CA LEU A 71 5.62 1.61 5.95
C LEU A 71 6.29 2.97 5.71
N ARG A 72 5.65 4.07 6.12
CA ARG A 72 6.27 5.41 6.07
C ARG A 72 7.41 5.58 7.06
N GLN A 73 7.30 5.03 8.27
CA GLN A 73 8.40 5.07 9.25
C GLN A 73 9.60 4.26 8.75
N LEU A 74 9.35 3.10 8.15
CA LEU A 74 10.39 2.24 7.57
C LEU A 74 11.14 2.90 6.40
N GLU A 75 10.62 3.96 5.78
CA GLU A 75 11.38 4.75 4.78
C GLU A 75 12.59 5.48 5.37
N THR A 76 12.60 5.72 6.69
CA THR A 76 13.61 6.56 7.37
C THR A 76 14.34 5.86 8.51
N VAL A 77 13.90 4.67 8.90
CA VAL A 77 14.48 3.91 10.02
C VAL A 77 15.67 3.08 9.53
N GLU A 78 16.69 2.95 10.38
CA GLU A 78 17.84 2.09 10.10
C GLU A 78 17.42 0.62 9.96
N PRO A 79 17.96 -0.14 8.98
CA PRO A 79 17.53 -1.52 8.74
C PRO A 79 17.61 -2.43 9.97
N MET A 80 18.53 -2.16 10.90
CA MET A 80 18.72 -2.95 12.12
C MET A 80 17.56 -2.78 13.13
N ASP A 81 16.90 -1.62 13.11
CA ASP A 81 15.81 -1.27 14.04
C ASP A 81 14.43 -1.69 13.51
N ALA A 82 14.31 -1.87 12.19
CA ALA A 82 13.06 -2.23 11.52
C ALA A 82 12.37 -3.49 12.08
N PRO A 83 13.06 -4.62 12.37
CA PRO A 83 12.40 -5.82 12.88
C PRO A 83 11.68 -5.60 14.22
N GLY A 84 12.28 -4.82 15.14
CA GLY A 84 11.70 -4.54 16.45
C GLY A 84 10.41 -3.72 16.35
N LEU A 85 10.43 -2.68 15.50
CA LEU A 85 9.25 -1.86 15.22
C LEU A 85 8.10 -2.68 14.61
N MET A 86 8.42 -3.53 13.64
CA MET A 86 7.43 -4.41 12.99
C MET A 86 6.83 -5.40 13.98
N ALA A 87 7.67 -6.09 14.76
CA ALA A 87 7.21 -7.09 15.72
C ALA A 87 6.27 -6.49 16.77
N ARG A 88 6.61 -5.30 17.29
CA ARG A 88 5.78 -4.57 18.24
C ARG A 88 4.40 -4.25 17.65
N LEU A 89 4.35 -3.62 16.48
CA LEU A 89 3.08 -3.25 15.84
C LEU A 89 2.21 -4.47 15.54
N ILE A 90 2.81 -5.54 15.00
CA ILE A 90 2.07 -6.78 14.69
C ILE A 90 1.49 -7.39 15.96
N SER A 91 2.25 -7.43 17.06
CA SER A 91 1.79 -7.94 18.34
C SER A 91 0.60 -7.12 18.89
N GLU A 92 0.72 -5.79 18.87
CA GLU A 92 -0.34 -4.87 19.32
C GLU A 92 -1.63 -5.04 18.48
N LEU A 93 -1.51 -5.03 17.14
CA LEU A 93 -2.67 -5.20 16.24
C LEU A 93 -3.32 -6.58 16.39
N ARG A 94 -2.53 -7.65 16.54
CA ARG A 94 -3.04 -9.02 16.69
C ARG A 94 -3.83 -9.19 17.99
N SER A 95 -3.37 -8.55 19.06
CA SER A 95 -3.93 -8.70 20.40
C SER A 95 -5.15 -7.80 20.62
N GLY A 96 -5.34 -6.77 19.78
CA GLY A 96 -6.48 -5.85 19.83
C GLY A 96 -7.79 -6.45 19.32
N GLU A 97 -8.89 -5.75 19.58
CA GLU A 97 -10.26 -6.19 19.24
C GLU A 97 -10.43 -6.50 17.75
N GLU A 98 -9.90 -5.66 16.86
CA GLU A 98 -9.96 -5.85 15.41
C GLU A 98 -9.19 -7.11 14.97
N GLY A 99 -8.03 -7.36 15.57
CA GLY A 99 -7.23 -8.56 15.28
C GLY A 99 -7.91 -9.85 15.75
N GLN A 100 -8.53 -9.82 16.92
CA GLN A 100 -9.30 -10.95 17.45
C GLN A 100 -10.55 -11.22 16.61
N GLU A 101 -11.29 -10.18 16.26
CA GLU A 101 -12.47 -10.29 15.38
C GLU A 101 -12.10 -10.90 14.02
N GLY A 102 -11.01 -10.45 13.40
CA GLY A 102 -10.57 -11.00 12.11
C GLY A 102 -10.21 -12.47 12.19
N LEU A 103 -9.55 -12.90 13.26
CA LEU A 103 -9.22 -14.30 13.50
C LEU A 103 -10.49 -15.14 13.70
N VAL A 104 -11.42 -14.68 14.53
CA VAL A 104 -12.70 -15.37 14.78
C VAL A 104 -13.50 -15.48 13.48
N ALA A 105 -13.67 -14.39 12.74
CA ALA A 105 -14.39 -14.37 11.47
C ALA A 105 -13.80 -15.37 10.45
N PHE A 106 -12.47 -15.42 10.35
CA PHE A 106 -11.77 -16.38 9.50
C PHE A 106 -12.04 -17.84 9.92
N LEU A 107 -11.93 -18.15 11.21
CA LEU A 107 -12.18 -19.50 11.74
C LEU A 107 -13.65 -19.94 11.56
N GLU A 108 -14.57 -19.00 11.71
CA GLU A 108 -16.02 -19.21 11.55
C GLU A 108 -16.49 -19.15 10.08
N LYS A 109 -15.58 -18.88 9.11
CA LYS A 109 -15.89 -18.73 7.68
C LYS A 109 -16.96 -17.69 7.39
N ARG A 110 -16.97 -16.59 8.14
CA ARG A 110 -17.86 -15.44 7.94
C ARG A 110 -17.07 -14.19 7.59
N GLY A 111 -17.77 -13.15 7.13
CA GLY A 111 -17.19 -11.82 7.02
C GLY A 111 -16.84 -11.26 8.41
N PRO A 112 -15.76 -10.48 8.54
CA PRO A 112 -15.49 -9.74 9.76
C PRO A 112 -16.49 -8.58 9.91
N ARG A 113 -16.81 -8.19 11.14
CA ARG A 113 -17.84 -7.17 11.42
C ARG A 113 -17.63 -5.82 10.71
N TRP A 114 -16.40 -5.42 10.43
CA TRP A 114 -16.13 -4.16 9.69
C TRP A 114 -16.49 -4.24 8.21
N ALA A 115 -16.70 -5.44 7.65
CA ALA A 115 -17.13 -5.64 6.28
C ALA A 115 -18.68 -5.59 6.13
N ASP A 116 -19.44 -5.60 7.23
CA ASP A 116 -20.92 -5.64 7.20
C ASP A 116 -21.58 -4.29 6.82
N GLY A 117 -20.79 -3.23 6.61
CA GLY A 117 -21.25 -1.90 6.18
C GLY A 117 -20.51 -1.33 4.97
N ALA A 118 -19.77 -2.18 4.26
CA ALA A 118 -19.00 -1.84 3.06
C ALA A 118 -19.78 -2.15 1.77
#